data_AF-C3W329-F1
#
_entry.id   AF-C3W329-F1
#
_cell.length_a   1.000
_cell.length_b   1.000
_cell.length_c   1.000
_cell.angle_alpha   90.00
_cell.angle_beta   90.00
_cell.angle_gamma   90.00
#
_symmetry.space_group_name_H-M   'P 1'
#
loop_
_entity.id
_entity.type
_entity.pdbx_description
1 polymer ?
#
loop_
_entity_poly.entity_id
_entity_poly.type
_entity_poly.pdbx_seq_one_letter_code
_entity_poly.pdbx_strand_id
1 'polypeptide(L)' 'QESARIVGDVIGKYHPHGDTAVYGTIVRMAQDFSLRYMLIDGQG' A
#
# COMPACT_ATOMS: atom_id res chain seq x y z
N GLN A 1 1.06 10.26 -7.21
CA GLN A 1 0.14 10.32 -6.06
C GLN A 1 0.95 9.91 -4.84
N GLU A 2 0.84 10.59 -3.71
CA GLU A 2 1.64 10.25 -2.53
C GLU A 2 1.02 9.05 -1.79
N SER A 3 1.81 8.03 -1.49
CA SER A 3 1.37 6.80 -0.81
C SER A 3 0.71 7.09 0.54
N ALA A 4 1.16 8.13 1.26
CA ALA A 4 0.56 8.59 2.51
C ALA A 4 -0.92 8.97 2.37
N ARG A 5 -1.32 9.56 1.23
CA ARG A 5 -2.73 9.92 0.98
C ARG A 5 -3.60 8.68 0.81
N ILE A 6 -3.12 7.70 0.04
CA ILE A 6 -3.82 6.43 -0.18
C ILE A 6 -3.96 5.67 1.14
N VAL A 7 -2.89 5.61 1.93
CA VAL A 7 -2.90 4.99 3.27
C VAL A 7 -3.93 5.66 4.18
N GLY A 8 -3.95 6.99 4.24
CA GLY A 8 -4.92 7.74 5.04
C GLY A 8 -6.38 7.49 4.62
N ASP A 9 -6.64 7.41 3.31
CA ASP A 9 -7.96 7.09 2.77
C ASP A 9 -8.43 5.69 3.17
N VAL A 10 -7.54 4.68 3.14
CA VAL A 10 -7.86 3.31 3.53
C VAL A 10 -8.12 3.20 5.03
N ILE A 11 -7.30 3.87 5.86
CA ILE A 11 -7.50 3.85 7.32
C ILE A 11 -8.82 4.53 7.69
N GLY A 12 -9.09 5.69 7.10
CA GLY A 12 -10.29 6.47 7.41
C GLY A 12 -11.60 5.80 6.96
N LYS A 13 -11.56 4.92 5.95
CA LYS A 13 -12.77 4.34 5.33
C LYS A 13 -12.95 2.85 5.59
N TYR A 14 -11.88 2.06 5.71
CA TYR A 14 -11.96 0.60 5.64
C TYR A 14 -11.16 -0.15 6.71
N HIS A 15 -10.06 0.42 7.21
CA HIS A 15 -9.13 -0.30 8.09
C HIS A 15 -8.64 0.57 9.27
N PRO A 16 -9.42 0.72 10.35
CA PRO A 16 -9.16 1.65 11.46
C PRO A 16 -8.09 1.12 12.44
N HIS A 17 -6.96 0.70 11.90
CA HIS A 17 -5.79 0.22 12.62
C HIS A 17 -4.53 1.00 12.17
N GLY A 18 -3.38 0.65 12.73
CA GLY A 18 -2.11 1.30 12.41
C GLY A 18 -1.80 1.30 10.91
N ASP A 19 -1.19 2.39 10.46
CA ASP A 19 -0.81 2.64 9.07
C ASP A 19 0.25 1.68 8.53
N THR A 20 1.12 1.17 9.41
CA THR A 20 2.17 0.20 9.07
C THR A 20 1.63 -1.01 8.29
N ALA A 21 0.45 -1.52 8.65
CA ALA A 21 -0.13 -2.69 7.97
C ALA A 21 -0.53 -2.36 6.52
N VAL A 22 -1.14 -1.19 6.30
CA VAL A 22 -1.57 -0.73 4.97
C VAL A 22 -0.36 -0.38 4.12
N TYR A 23 0.58 0.40 4.66
CA TYR A 23 1.80 0.80 3.95
C TYR A 23 2.66 -0.42 3.56
N GLY A 24 2.90 -1.34 4.49
CA GLY A 24 3.67 -2.55 4.23
C GLY A 24 3.03 -3.43 3.14
N THR A 25 1.69 -3.50 3.11
CA THR A 25 0.96 -4.22 2.07
C THR A 25 1.12 -3.56 0.71
N ILE A 26 1.00 -2.23 0.63
CA ILE A 26 1.19 -1.46 -0.61
C ILE A 26 2.60 -1.70 -1.17
N VAL A 27 3.63 -1.58 -0.32
CA VAL A 27 5.02 -1.82 -0.71
C VAL A 27 5.21 -3.24 -1.23
N ARG A 28 4.67 -4.25 -0.55
CA ARG A 28 4.78 -5.66 -0.98
C ARG A 28 4.10 -5.91 -2.33
N MET A 29 2.97 -5.25 -2.61
CA MET A 29 2.23 -5.42 -3.87
C MET A 29 2.87 -4.69 -5.05
N ALA A 30 3.81 -3.77 -4.79
CA ALA A 30 4.58 -3.04 -5.78
C ALA A 30 5.97 -3.65 -6.07
N GLN A 31 6.33 -4.75 -5.40
CA GLN A 31 7.62 -5.42 -5.57
C GLN A 31 7.52 -6.60 -6.55
N ASP A 32 8.32 -6.58 -7.61
CA ASP A 32 8.36 -7.60 -8.66
C ASP A 32 8.82 -8.98 -8.17
N PHE A 33 9.67 -9.02 -7.15
CA PHE A 33 10.14 -10.24 -6.51
C PHE A 33 9.16 -10.79 -5.46
N SER A 34 8.18 -9.99 -5.00
CA SER A 34 7.23 -10.40 -3.95
C SER A 34 6.00 -11.11 -4.53
N LEU A 35 5.57 -10.74 -5.73
CA LEU A 35 4.40 -11.31 -6.41
C LEU A 35 4.72 -11.60 -7.87
N ARG A 36 4.21 -12.73 -8.39
CA ARG A 36 4.37 -13.08 -9.81
C ARG A 36 3.82 -12.02 -10.76
N TYR A 37 2.76 -11.34 -10.35
CA TYR A 37 2.14 -10.23 -11.06
C TYR A 37 1.96 -9.10 -10.06
N MET A 38 2.63 -7.97 -10.30
CA MET A 38 2.45 -6.79 -9.46
C MET A 38 1.02 -6.27 -9.60
N LEU A 39 0.45 -5.85 -8.48
CA LEU A 39 -0.92 -5.32 -8.41
C LEU A 39 -0.93 -3.80 -8.22
N ILE A 40 0.21 -3.24 -7.84
CA ILE A 40 0.41 -1.80 -7.67
C ILE A 40 1.64 -1.41 -8.49
N ASP A 41 1.51 -0.34 -9.26
CA ASP A 41 2.64 0.33 -9.88
C ASP A 41 3.18 1.39 -8.91
N GLY A 42 4.35 1.13 -8.35
CA GLY A 42 5.02 1.98 -7.37
C GLY A 42 6.10 2.84 -8.03
N GLN A 43 6.20 4.10 -7.62
CA GLN A 43 7.31 4.98 -7.99
C GLN A 43 8.03 5.43 -6.72
N GLY A 44 9.30 5.03 -6.58
CA GLY A 44 10.14 5.29 -5.41
C GLY A 44 11.12 4.16 -5.14
#